data_AF-V9IGY7-F1
#
_entry.id   AF-V9IGY7-F1
#
_cell.length_a   1.000
_cell.length_b   1.000
_cell.length_c   1.000
_cell.angle_alpha   90.00
_cell.angle_beta   90.00
_cell.angle_gamma   90.00
#
_symmetry.space_group_name_H-M   'P 1'
#
loop_
_entity.id
_entity.type
_entity.pdbx_description
1 polymer ?
#
loop_
_entity_poly.entity_id
_entity_poly.type
_entity_poly.pdbx_seq_one_letter_code
_entity_poly.pdbx_strand_id
1 'polypeptide(L)'
;MDKPCTDSKSLKMELKNNNSIKYIDVEDGSCLIYVRCETAEAAQTFTQKFGEEKHITILEGDEEKMYWDKILHDREEKLSKKVKIKQRGRNKLLKKAEKELGKHIKFDEV
;
A
#
# COMPACT_ATOMS: atom_id res chain seq x y z
N MET A 1 -7.76 -22.05 10.05
CA MET A 1 -8.97 -21.63 9.31
C MET A 1 -8.51 -20.64 8.26
N ASP A 2 -8.14 -21.14 7.08
CA ASP A 2 -7.50 -20.39 6.00
C ASP A 2 -8.56 -19.80 5.07
N LYS A 3 -9.32 -18.83 5.55
CA LYS A 3 -10.19 -18.04 4.67
C LYS A 3 -9.36 -16.88 4.11
N PRO A 4 -9.12 -16.81 2.80
CA PRO A 4 -8.38 -15.70 2.21
C PRO A 4 -9.11 -14.40 2.48
N CYS A 5 -8.36 -13.32 2.69
CA CYS A 5 -8.93 -12.01 2.88
C CYS A 5 -9.63 -11.55 1.59
N THR A 6 -10.93 -11.80 1.47
CA THR A 6 -11.72 -11.45 0.28
C THR A 6 -12.02 -9.96 0.16
N ASP A 7 -11.88 -9.21 1.27
CA ASP A 7 -12.15 -7.77 1.29
C ASP A 7 -11.03 -6.99 2.01
N SER A 8 -9.92 -6.82 1.29
CA SER A 8 -8.75 -6.05 1.77
C SER A 8 -9.08 -4.57 2.03
N LYS A 9 -10.15 -4.04 1.43
CA LYS A 9 -10.54 -2.63 1.56
C LYS A 9 -11.32 -2.37 2.84
N SER A 10 -12.30 -3.20 3.19
CA SER A 10 -13.04 -3.03 4.44
C SER A 10 -12.13 -3.21 5.66
N LEU A 11 -11.24 -4.21 5.64
CA LEU A 11 -10.26 -4.41 6.71
C LEU A 11 -9.32 -3.21 6.85
N LYS A 12 -8.83 -2.65 5.73
CA LYS A 12 -8.02 -1.42 5.77
C LYS A 12 -8.80 -0.25 6.39
N MET A 13 -10.09 -0.10 6.11
CA MET A 13 -10.91 0.95 6.72
C MET A 13 -11.13 0.74 8.22
N GLU A 14 -11.45 -0.49 8.64
CA GLU A 14 -11.62 -0.85 10.05
C GLU A 14 -10.36 -0.54 10.86
N LEU A 15 -9.20 -0.96 10.34
CA LEU A 15 -7.91 -0.74 10.96
C LEU A 15 -7.52 0.74 10.99
N LYS A 16 -7.80 1.49 9.91
CA LYS A 16 -7.44 2.91 9.79
C LYS A 16 -8.13 3.81 10.80
N ASN A 17 -9.23 3.37 11.42
CA ASN A 17 -9.87 4.09 12.53
C ASN A 17 -8.97 4.20 13.78
N ASN A 18 -7.92 3.38 13.86
CA ASN A 18 -6.92 3.46 14.92
C ASN A 18 -5.78 4.41 14.51
N ASN A 19 -5.69 5.59 15.16
CA ASN A 19 -4.65 6.59 14.87
C ASN A 19 -3.21 6.08 15.06
N SER A 20 -3.02 5.02 15.83
CA SER A 20 -1.70 4.46 16.11
C SER A 20 -1.12 3.62 14.97
N ILE A 21 -1.93 3.27 13.95
CA ILE A 21 -1.49 2.49 12.79
C ILE A 21 -0.95 3.42 11.70
N LYS A 22 0.30 3.23 11.29
CA LYS A 22 0.97 4.04 10.27
C LYS A 22 1.00 3.40 8.90
N TYR A 23 0.97 2.08 8.84
CA TYR A 23 1.05 1.34 7.59
C TYR A 23 0.32 0.02 7.70
N ILE A 24 -0.37 -0.36 6.64
CA ILE A 24 -1.09 -1.63 6.53
C ILE A 24 -0.65 -2.25 5.22
N ASP A 25 0.09 -3.35 5.33
CA ASP A 25 0.47 -4.18 4.19
C ASP A 25 -0.55 -5.31 4.06
N VAL A 26 -1.33 -5.27 2.97
CA VAL A 26 -2.28 -6.33 2.60
C VAL A 26 -2.05 -6.63 1.14
N GLU A 27 -1.75 -7.89 0.88
CA GLU A 27 -1.67 -8.46 -0.46
C GLU A 27 -3.02 -9.11 -0.79
N ASP A 28 -3.58 -8.78 -1.94
CA ASP A 28 -4.90 -9.27 -2.35
C ASP A 28 -4.84 -10.80 -2.53
N GLY A 29 -5.69 -11.52 -1.80
CA GLY A 29 -5.71 -12.98 -1.78
C GLY A 29 -4.79 -13.63 -0.72
N SER A 30 -4.03 -12.84 0.04
CA SER A 30 -3.26 -13.35 1.18
C SER A 30 -4.16 -13.63 2.39
N CYS A 31 -3.79 -14.66 3.18
CA CYS A 31 -4.39 -14.95 4.49
C CYS A 31 -3.71 -14.16 5.63
N LEU A 32 -2.60 -13.49 5.33
CA LEU A 32 -1.79 -12.75 6.31
C LEU A 32 -1.79 -11.26 5.99
N ILE A 33 -1.87 -10.46 7.04
CA ILE A 33 -1.88 -9.00 7.00
C ILE A 33 -0.82 -8.50 7.97
N TYR A 34 0.02 -7.57 7.53
CA TYR A 34 1.02 -6.95 8.39
C TYR A 34 0.64 -5.52 8.70
N VAL A 35 0.62 -5.18 9.98
CA VAL A 35 0.24 -3.86 10.48
C VAL A 35 1.44 -3.24 11.18
N ARG A 36 1.80 -2.02 10.79
CA ARG A 36 2.83 -1.24 11.47
C ARG A 36 2.20 -0.18 12.36
N CYS A 37 2.47 -0.29 13.65
CA CYS A 37 2.12 0.72 14.64
C CYS A 37 3.23 1.78 14.79
N GLU A 38 2.87 2.94 15.33
CA GLU A 38 3.80 4.04 15.63
C GLU A 38 4.73 3.72 16.79
N THR A 39 4.19 3.07 17.83
CA THR A 39 4.91 2.73 19.06
C THR A 39 4.68 1.27 19.43
N ALA A 40 5.61 0.70 20.19
CA ALA A 40 5.49 -0.67 20.71
C ALA A 40 4.28 -0.83 21.65
N GLU A 41 4.02 0.17 22.50
CA GLU A 41 2.85 0.20 23.39
C GLU A 41 1.53 0.15 22.60
N ALA A 42 1.47 0.86 21.47
CA ALA A 42 0.32 0.80 20.58
C ALA A 42 0.14 -0.58 19.95
N ALA A 43 1.21 -1.27 19.59
CA ALA A 43 1.13 -2.64 19.07
C ALA A 43 0.62 -3.63 20.13
N GLN A 44 1.06 -3.49 21.37
CA GLN A 44 0.56 -4.29 22.50
C GLN A 44 -0.92 -4.03 22.77
N THR A 45 -1.31 -2.76 22.87
CA THR A 45 -2.71 -2.35 23.07
C THR A 45 -3.60 -2.83 21.92
N PHE A 46 -3.10 -2.77 20.69
CA PHE A 46 -3.80 -3.26 19.52
C PHE A 46 -4.02 -4.78 19.57
N THR A 47 -2.98 -5.52 19.94
CA THR A 47 -3.05 -6.99 20.10
C THR A 47 -4.00 -7.39 21.23
N GLN A 48 -4.04 -6.63 22.33
CA GLN A 48 -4.98 -6.89 23.42
C GLN A 48 -6.44 -6.62 23.02
N LYS A 49 -6.69 -5.56 22.23
CA LYS A 49 -8.05 -5.19 21.80
C LYS A 49 -8.63 -6.14 20.76
N PHE A 50 -7.79 -6.64 19.85
CA PHE A 50 -8.23 -7.45 18.71
C PHE A 50 -7.85 -8.94 18.82
N GLY A 51 -7.04 -9.31 19.80
CA GLY A 51 -6.47 -10.65 19.96
C GLY A 51 -7.49 -11.74 20.27
N GLU A 52 -8.68 -11.39 20.77
CA GLU A 52 -9.77 -12.35 21.01
C GLU A 52 -10.53 -12.72 19.73
N GLU A 53 -10.63 -11.81 18.76
CA GLU A 53 -11.37 -12.04 17.51
C GLU A 53 -10.47 -12.48 16.34
N LYS A 54 -9.21 -12.06 16.35
CA LYS A 54 -8.26 -12.28 15.25
C LYS A 54 -6.94 -12.75 15.84
N HIS A 55 -6.38 -13.84 15.31
CA HIS A 55 -5.06 -14.36 15.70
C HIS A 55 -3.97 -13.35 15.31
N ILE A 56 -3.73 -12.36 16.17
CA ILE A 56 -2.75 -11.29 15.98
C ILE A 56 -1.54 -11.61 16.85
N THR A 57 -0.37 -11.61 16.22
CA THR A 57 0.91 -11.82 16.89
C THR A 57 1.82 -10.64 16.58
N ILE A 58 2.54 -10.18 17.60
CA ILE A 58 3.58 -9.18 17.43
C ILE A 58 4.81 -9.92 16.89
N LEU A 59 5.35 -9.45 15.76
CA LEU A 59 6.60 -9.98 15.23
C LEU A 59 7.75 -9.55 16.13
N GLU A 60 8.62 -10.49 16.49
CA GLU A 60 9.79 -10.23 17.34
C GLU A 60 11.01 -10.96 16.75
N GLY A 61 12.21 -10.45 17.07
CA GLY A 61 13.48 -11.10 16.73
C GLY A 61 13.73 -11.21 15.22
N ASP A 62 14.03 -12.43 14.75
CA ASP A 62 14.42 -12.68 13.37
C ASP A 62 13.27 -12.49 12.38
N GLU A 63 12.03 -12.83 12.76
CA GLU A 63 10.86 -12.66 11.89
C GLU A 63 10.59 -11.18 11.61
N GLU A 64 10.71 -10.34 12.64
CA GLU A 64 10.58 -8.89 12.50
C GLU A 64 11.66 -8.34 11.55
N LYS A 65 12.91 -8.77 11.74
CA LYS A 65 14.03 -8.36 10.89
C LYS A 65 13.81 -8.75 9.43
N MET A 66 13.40 -9.99 9.17
CA MET A 66 13.10 -10.46 7.81
C MET A 66 11.98 -9.64 7.15
N TYR A 67 10.96 -9.26 7.91
CA TYR A 67 9.88 -8.42 7.39
C TYR A 67 10.36 -7.00 7.06
N TRP A 68 11.21 -6.41 7.91
CA TRP A 68 11.82 -5.11 7.62
C TRP A 68 12.71 -5.15 6.38
N ASP A 69 13.50 -6.20 6.22
CA ASP A 69 14.35 -6.41 5.04
C ASP A 69 13.50 -6.54 3.77
N LYS A 70 12.36 -7.27 3.83
CA LYS A 70 11.37 -7.33 2.74
C LYS A 70 10.87 -5.93 2.36
N ILE A 71 10.47 -5.11 3.33
CA ILE A 71 9.97 -3.75 3.07
C ILE A 71 11.04 -2.89 2.38
N LEU A 72 12.29 -2.99 2.83
CA LEU A 72 13.39 -2.23 2.25
C LEU A 72 13.64 -2.68 0.80
N HIS A 73 13.66 -3.99 0.56
CA HIS A 73 13.81 -4.54 -0.78
C HIS A 73 12.68 -4.08 -1.73
N ASP A 74 11.43 -4.17 -1.30
CA ASP A 74 10.27 -3.70 -2.07
C ASP A 74 10.37 -2.20 -2.39
N ARG A 75 10.90 -1.41 -1.46
CA ARG A 75 11.12 0.03 -1.66
C ARG A 75 12.22 0.29 -2.68
N GLU A 76 13.33 -0.45 -2.61
CA GLU A 76 14.41 -0.36 -3.58
C GLU A 76 13.97 -0.79 -4.97
N GLU A 77 13.21 -1.88 -5.08
CA GLU A 77 12.60 -2.30 -6.34
C GLU A 77 11.69 -1.22 -6.93
N LYS A 78 10.81 -0.62 -6.11
CA LYS A 78 9.92 0.46 -6.56
C LYS A 78 10.68 1.71 -7.01
N LEU A 79 11.80 2.03 -6.35
CA LEU A 79 12.64 3.17 -6.73
C LEU A 79 13.48 2.89 -7.99
N SER A 80 14.01 1.68 -8.12
CA SER A 80 14.88 1.26 -9.22
C SER A 80 14.10 0.96 -10.50
N LYS A 81 12.86 0.45 -10.39
CA LYS A 81 11.93 0.33 -11.51
C LYS A 81 11.62 1.74 -12.03
N LYS A 82 12.38 2.19 -13.04
CA LYS A 82 12.10 3.37 -13.86
C LYS A 82 10.86 3.10 -14.72
N VAL A 83 9.71 2.81 -14.11
CA VAL A 83 8.44 2.49 -14.80
C VAL A 83 8.02 3.63 -15.74
N LYS A 84 8.44 4.86 -15.44
CA LYS A 84 8.26 6.01 -16.33
C LYS A 84 9.53 6.84 -16.38
N ILE A 85 10.26 6.78 -17.49
CA ILE A 85 11.31 7.75 -17.80
C ILE A 85 10.63 9.13 -17.79
N LYS A 86 11.04 10.01 -16.87
CA LYS A 86 10.52 11.37 -16.80
C LYS A 86 10.91 12.11 -18.08
N GLN A 87 9.97 12.27 -19.01
CA GLN A 87 10.20 13.05 -20.21
C GLN A 87 10.31 14.54 -19.85
N ARG A 88 11.36 15.19 -20.32
CA ARG A 88 11.67 16.62 -20.06
C ARG A 88 11.91 17.36 -21.39
N GLY A 89 11.88 18.68 -21.33
CA GLY A 89 12.20 19.56 -22.47
C GLY A 89 11.33 19.30 -23.70
N ARG A 90 11.99 19.23 -24.87
CA ARG A 90 11.35 19.04 -26.18
C ARG A 90 10.45 17.80 -26.25
N ASN A 91 10.91 16.66 -25.69
CA ASN A 91 10.15 15.42 -25.73
C ASN A 91 8.82 15.51 -24.96
N LYS A 92 8.78 16.30 -23.87
CA LYS A 92 7.55 16.57 -23.14
C LYS A 92 6.56 17.41 -23.97
N LEU A 93 7.07 18.40 -24.70
CA LEU A 93 6.25 19.27 -25.55
C LEU A 93 5.65 18.49 -26.73
N LEU A 94 6.46 17.67 -27.41
CA LEU A 94 6.00 16.82 -28.52
C LEU A 94 4.88 15.87 -28.07
N LYS A 95 5.07 15.14 -26.97
CA LYS A 95 4.05 14.23 -26.46
C LYS A 95 2.77 14.95 -26.00
N LYS A 96 2.88 16.20 -25.54
CA LYS A 96 1.71 17.01 -25.21
C LYS A 96 0.93 17.39 -26.47
N ALA A 97 1.63 17.80 -27.54
CA ALA A 97 1.01 18.13 -28.83
C ALA A 97 0.31 16.91 -29.46
N GLU A 98 0.96 15.75 -29.46
CA GLU A 98 0.36 14.48 -29.91
C GLU A 98 -0.94 14.17 -29.16
N LYS A 99 -0.93 14.36 -27.83
CA LYS A 99 -2.12 14.12 -27.00
C LYS A 99 -3.25 15.10 -27.29
N GLU A 100 -2.96 16.35 -27.61
CA GLU A 100 -3.98 17.34 -27.99
C GLU A 100 -4.56 17.06 -29.38
N LEU A 101 -3.73 16.67 -30.37
CA LEU A 101 -4.21 16.27 -31.69
C LEU A 101 -5.14 15.04 -31.63
N GLY A 102 -4.87 14.11 -30.73
CA GLY A 102 -5.68 12.91 -30.54
C GLY A 102 -7.00 13.12 -29.79
N LYS A 103 -7.32 14.35 -29.35
CA LYS A 103 -8.61 14.64 -28.73
C LYS A 103 -9.66 14.89 -29.80
N HIS A 104 -10.76 14.16 -29.74
CA HIS A 104 -11.95 14.48 -30.51
C HIS A 104 -12.53 15.81 -30.00
N ILE A 105 -12.55 16.83 -30.85
CA ILE A 105 -13.23 18.10 -30.58
C ILE A 105 -14.73 17.85 -30.82
N LYS A 106 -15.54 18.01 -29.78
CA LYS A 106 -16.99 18.09 -29.90
C LYS A 106 -17.38 19.55 -29.81
N PHE A 107 -18.15 20.03 -30.77
CA PHE A 107 -18.79 21.33 -30.70
C PHE A 107 -20.17 21.11 -30.10
N ASP A 108 -20.47 21.76 -29.00
CA ASP A 108 -21.85 21.80 -28.49
C ASP A 108 -22.67 22.66 -29.47
N GLU A 109 -23.68 22.06 -30.09
CA GLU A 109 -24.62 22.77 -30.96
C GLU A 109 -25.41 23.80 -30.12
N VAL A 110 -25.41 25.05 -30.57
CA VAL A 110 -26.12 26.19 -29.95
C VAL A 110 -27.60 26.18 -30.32
#